data_AF-A0A0F9U5U1-F1
#
_entry.id   AF-A0A0F9U5U1-F1
#
_cell.length_a   1.000
_cell.length_b   1.000
_cell.length_c   1.000
_cell.angle_alpha   90.00
_cell.angle_beta   90.00
_cell.angle_gamma   90.00
#
_symmetry.space_group_name_H-M   'P 1'
#
loop_
_entity.id
_entity.type
_entity.pdbx_description
1 polymer ?
#
loop_
_entity_poly.entity_id
_entity_poly.type
_entity_poly.pdbx_seq_one_letter_code
_entity_poly.pdbx_strand_id
1 'polypeptide(L)' 'MEDLRRKVKELRRKRGWAQEDLAREIEVSLSTVQRWEKRGGKPHRLIRRELMRLLQEAGIQ' A
#
# COMPACT_ATOMS: atom_id res chain seq x y z
N MET A 1 9.21 -3.38 -8.05
CA MET A 1 7.78 -3.65 -7.75
C MET A 1 7.03 -3.37 -9.03
N GLU A 2 6.92 -4.38 -9.88
CA GLU A 2 6.33 -4.21 -11.23
C GLU A 2 4.87 -3.77 -11.17
N ASP A 3 4.18 -3.97 -10.03
CA ASP A 3 2.79 -3.55 -9.87
C ASP A 3 2.43 -3.10 -8.45
N LEU A 4 3.13 -2.07 -7.92
CA LEU A 4 2.79 -1.47 -6.63
C LEU A 4 1.32 -1.02 -6.60
N ARG A 5 0.85 -0.43 -7.70
CA ARG A 5 -0.49 0.14 -7.83
C ARG A 5 -1.57 -0.90 -7.58
N ARG A 6 -1.51 -2.06 -8.27
CA ARG A 6 -2.49 -3.14 -8.09
C ARG A 6 -2.43 -3.69 -6.68
N LYS A 7 -1.24 -3.98 -6.17
CA LYS A 7 -1.03 -4.61 -4.86
C LYS A 7 -1.57 -3.76 -3.71
N VAL A 8 -1.30 -2.46 -3.72
CA VAL A 8 -1.82 -1.50 -2.72
C VAL A 8 -3.34 -1.48 -2.73
N LYS A 9 -3.94 -1.39 -3.93
CA LYS A 9 -5.39 -1.33 -4.09
C LYS A 9 -6.07 -2.64 -3.71
N GLU A 10 -5.45 -3.78 -4.03
CA GLU A 10 -5.93 -5.11 -3.66
C GLU A 10 -5.87 -5.32 -2.14
N LEU A 11 -4.74 -5.00 -1.50
CA LEU A 11 -4.56 -5.07 -0.06
C LEU A 11 -5.67 -4.30 0.66
N ARG A 12 -5.86 -3.04 0.27
CA ARG A 12 -6.87 -2.16 0.87
C ARG A 12 -8.29 -2.74 0.73
N ARG A 13 -8.64 -3.25 -0.45
CA ARG A 13 -9.95 -3.86 -0.69
C ARG A 13 -10.16 -5.15 0.12
N LYS A 14 -9.15 -6.02 0.20
CA LYS A 14 -9.21 -7.26 1.00
C LYS A 14 -9.38 -6.98 2.49
N ARG A 15 -8.79 -5.88 3.00
CA ARG A 15 -8.91 -5.45 4.40
C ARG A 15 -10.16 -4.61 4.68
N GLY A 16 -10.96 -4.25 3.67
CA GLY A 16 -12.11 -3.36 3.84
C GLY A 16 -11.74 -1.90 4.16
N TRP A 17 -10.52 -1.48 3.84
CA TRP A 17 -9.94 -0.20 4.22
C TRP A 17 -10.31 0.94 3.25
N ALA A 18 -10.45 2.15 3.77
CA ALA A 18 -10.33 3.40 3.01
C ALA A 18 -8.86 3.71 2.70
N GLN A 19 -8.61 4.70 1.83
CA GLN A 19 -7.22 5.08 1.50
C GLN A 19 -6.52 5.70 2.72
N GLU A 20 -7.25 6.44 3.55
CA GLU A 20 -6.78 6.98 4.82
C GLU A 20 -6.39 5.89 5.82
N ASP A 21 -7.10 4.75 5.85
CA ASP A 21 -6.79 3.66 6.77
C ASP A 21 -5.43 3.03 6.43
N LEU A 22 -5.19 2.73 5.16
CA LEU A 22 -3.87 2.26 4.73
C LEU A 22 -2.78 3.30 5.00
N ALA A 23 -3.08 4.59 4.80
CA ALA A 23 -2.13 5.66 5.06
C ALA A 23 -1.72 5.73 6.54
N ARG A 24 -2.69 5.57 7.44
CA ARG A 24 -2.47 5.49 8.90
C ARG A 24 -1.69 4.24 9.28
N GLU A 25 -2.05 3.09 8.71
CA GLU A 25 -1.41 1.80 9.03
C GLU A 25 0.10 1.79 8.76
N ILE A 26 0.55 2.43 7.68
CA ILE A 26 1.97 2.47 7.29
C ILE A 26 2.62 3.84 7.47
N GLU A 27 1.98 4.73 8.24
CA GLU A 27 2.48 6.06 8.60
C GLU A 27 2.92 6.92 7.40
N VAL A 28 2.10 6.97 6.35
CA VAL A 28 2.29 7.87 5.20
C VAL A 28 1.11 8.82 5.06
N SER A 29 1.30 9.88 4.26
CA SER A 29 0.18 10.76 3.92
C SER A 29 -0.84 10.04 3.03
N LEU A 30 -2.12 10.45 3.13
CA LEU A 30 -3.17 10.04 2.19
C LEU A 30 -2.76 10.26 0.72
N SER A 31 -2.14 11.41 0.44
CA SER A 31 -1.69 11.76 -0.92
C SER A 31 -0.65 10.78 -1.49
N THR A 32 0.14 10.14 -0.61
CA THR A 32 1.11 9.11 -0.98
C THR A 32 0.37 7.85 -1.44
N VAL A 33 -0.64 7.39 -0.69
CA VAL A 33 -1.47 6.24 -1.07
C VAL A 33 -2.24 6.52 -2.36
N GLN A 34 -2.86 7.69 -2.49
CA GLN A 34 -3.54 8.13 -3.72
C GLN A 34 -2.59 8.10 -4.93
N ARG A 35 -1.36 8.60 -4.76
CA ARG A 35 -0.34 8.55 -5.82
C ARG A 35 -0.02 7.11 -6.20
N TRP A 36 0.18 6.21 -5.23
CA TRP A 36 0.45 4.80 -5.53
C TRP A 36 -0.70 4.11 -6.26
N GLU A 37 -1.95 4.30 -5.83
CA GLU A 37 -3.13 3.72 -6.48
C GLU A 37 -3.43 4.33 -7.87
N LYS A 38 -2.97 5.56 -8.14
CA LYS A 38 -3.17 6.24 -9.43
C LYS A 38 -2.03 6.01 -10.43
N ARG A 39 -0.77 6.15 -9.99
CA ARG A 39 0.43 6.21 -10.85
C ARG A 39 1.55 5.26 -10.40
N GLY A 40 1.38 4.52 -9.32
CA GLY A 40 2.46 3.75 -8.69
C GLY A 40 3.47 4.64 -7.96
N GLY A 41 4.66 4.11 -7.73
CA GLY A 41 5.72 4.81 -7.01
C GLY A 41 6.79 3.88 -6.45
N LYS A 42 7.76 4.46 -5.74
CA LYS A 42 8.81 3.74 -5.01
C LYS A 42 8.74 4.17 -3.55
N PRO A 43 8.20 3.34 -2.64
CA PRO A 43 8.20 3.63 -1.20
C PRO A 43 9.63 3.64 -0.67
N HIS A 44 9.90 4.48 0.32
CA HIS A 44 11.18 4.48 1.03
C HIS A 44 11.38 3.15 1.78
N ARG A 45 12.62 2.81 2.14
CA ARG A 45 13.02 1.49 2.65
C ARG A 45 12.14 0.97 3.80
N LEU A 46 11.81 1.83 4.79
CA LEU A 46 10.98 1.46 5.94
C LEU A 46 9.54 1.18 5.53
N ILE A 47 8.92 2.12 4.80
CA ILE A 47 7.55 1.98 4.28
C ILE A 47 7.41 0.77 3.36
N ARG A 48 8.45 0.48 2.55
CA ARG A 48 8.49 -0.70 1.70
C ARG A 48 8.48 -1.99 2.54
N ARG A 49 9.20 -2.02 3.66
CA ARG A 49 9.23 -3.18 4.56
C ARG A 49 7.84 -3.43 5.15
N GLU A 50 7.21 -2.40 5.68
CA GLU A 50 5.88 -2.51 6.27
C GLU A 50 4.83 -2.92 5.25
N LEU A 51 4.84 -2.28 4.08
CA LEU A 51 3.94 -2.64 2.99
C LEU A 51 4.14 -4.09 2.53
N MET A 52 5.38 -4.58 2.45
CA MET A 52 5.65 -5.99 2.11
C MET A 52 5.13 -6.96 3.18
N ARG A 53 5.22 -6.59 4.47
CA ARG A 53 4.63 -7.37 5.57
C ARG A 53 3.12 -7.51 5.41
N LEU A 54 2.42 -6.40 5.21
CA LEU A 54 0.97 -6.39 5.02
C LEU A 54 0.51 -7.17 3.77
N LEU A 55 1.28 -7.06 2.67
CA LEU A 55 1.01 -7.82 1.45
C LEU A 55 1.17 -9.33 1.67
N GLN A 56 2.21 -9.74 2.40
CA GLN A 56 2.44 -11.15 2.74
C GLN A 56 1.31 -11.69 3.62
N GLU A 57 0.89 -10.96 4.66
CA GLU A 57 -0.23 -11.33 5.52
C GLU A 57 -1.56 -11.45 4.75
N ALA A 58 -1.74 -10.65 3.70
CA ALA A 58 -2.92 -10.69 2.84
C ALA A 58 -2.81 -11.73 1.69
N GLY A 59 -1.71 -12.47 1.61
CA GLY A 59 -1.44 -13.45 0.55
C GLY A 59 -1.29 -12.83 -0.85
N ILE A 60 -0.75 -11.61 -0.94
CA ILE A 60 -0.57 -10.87 -2.19
C ILE A 60 0.91 -10.87 -2.59
N GLN A 61 1.25 -11.56 -3.69
CA GLN A 61 2.62 -11.70 -4.19
C GLN A 61 3.06 -10.58 -5.14
#